data_AF-A0A7W0MFG1-F1
#
_entry.id   AF-A0A7W0MFG1-F1
#
_cell.length_a   1.000
_cell.length_b   1.000
_cell.length_c   1.000
_cell.angle_alpha   90.00
_cell.angle_beta   90.00
_cell.angle_gamma   90.00
#
_symmetry.space_group_name_H-M   'P 1'
#
loop_
_entity.id
_entity.type
_entity.pdbx_description
1 polymer ?
#
loop_
_entity_poly.entity_id
_entity_poly.type
_entity_poly.pdbx_seq_one_letter_code
_entity_poly.pdbx_strand_id
1 'polypeptide(L)'
;MIGNVQISGTLSKGGGSFKIDHPLDPANRYLSHSFVESPDMMNIYNGNIVLNAKGEAVVTMPAWFEALNREFRYQLTALGAPGPNLYVAAEIKGNTFKIAGGKPGTKISWQVTGVRHDAYANAHRIPLEEDKTGDERGTYLHPEAFGQPATKGVTHARQPAATPQQPAAETSKETTAVKRTATGQQ
;
A
#
# COMPACT_ATOMS: atom_id res chain seq x y z
N MET A 1 2.42 -17.63 -4.07
CA MET A 1 1.24 -18.03 -3.27
C MET A 1 0.00 -17.50 -3.98
N ILE A 2 -1.04 -18.32 -4.14
CA ILE A 2 -2.34 -17.91 -4.69
C ILE A 2 -3.37 -18.20 -3.61
N GLY A 3 -4.20 -17.22 -3.27
CA GLY A 3 -5.22 -17.36 -2.24
C GLY A 3 -5.46 -16.06 -1.48
N ASN A 4 -6.41 -16.12 -0.55
CA ASN A 4 -6.74 -15.00 0.32
C ASN A 4 -5.65 -14.83 1.38
N VAL A 5 -5.28 -13.58 1.66
CA VAL A 5 -4.28 -13.23 2.67
C VAL A 5 -4.91 -12.28 3.68
N GLN A 6 -4.74 -12.57 4.97
CA GLN A 6 -5.12 -11.68 6.07
C GLN A 6 -3.87 -11.26 6.81
N ILE A 7 -3.68 -9.94 6.97
CA ILE A 7 -2.57 -9.34 7.70
C ILE A 7 -3.20 -8.48 8.80
N SER A 8 -2.92 -8.80 10.06
CA SER A 8 -3.40 -8.04 11.22
C SER A 8 -2.56 -6.80 11.53
N GLY A 9 -1.35 -6.72 10.96
CA GLY A 9 -0.39 -5.63 11.15
C GLY A 9 -0.14 -4.79 9.89
N THR A 10 1.03 -4.15 9.83
CA THR A 10 1.45 -3.31 8.70
C THR A 10 2.07 -4.15 7.58
N LEU A 11 1.73 -3.82 6.33
CA LEU A 11 2.37 -4.36 5.13
C LEU A 11 3.29 -3.30 4.52
N SER A 12 4.61 -3.52 4.60
CA SER A 12 5.61 -2.70 3.89
C SER A 12 5.98 -3.37 2.56
N LYS A 13 5.79 -2.66 1.43
CA LYS A 13 6.05 -3.19 0.09
C LYS A 13 6.71 -2.16 -0.83
N GLY A 14 7.48 -2.63 -1.82
CA GLY A 14 8.02 -1.78 -2.89
C GLY A 14 6.97 -1.34 -3.93
N GLY A 15 5.90 -2.11 -4.09
CA GLY A 15 4.77 -1.79 -4.97
C GLY A 15 3.50 -2.55 -4.59
N GLY A 16 2.34 -2.08 -5.03
CA GLY A 16 1.04 -2.70 -4.76
C GLY A 16 0.03 -2.36 -5.83
N SER A 17 -0.72 -3.36 -6.26
CA SER A 17 -1.73 -3.23 -7.30
C SER A 17 -2.81 -4.28 -7.11
N PHE A 18 -3.99 -4.04 -7.68
CA PHE A 18 -4.86 -5.14 -8.06
C PHE A 18 -4.62 -5.47 -9.54
N LYS A 19 -4.90 -6.71 -9.89
CA LYS A 19 -4.95 -7.18 -11.27
C LYS A 19 -6.23 -7.99 -11.42
N ILE A 20 -7.03 -7.65 -12.41
CA ILE A 20 -8.27 -8.34 -12.76
C ILE A 20 -8.30 -8.59 -14.27
N ASP A 21 -9.18 -9.48 -14.71
CA ASP A 21 -9.51 -9.59 -16.12
C ASP A 21 -10.07 -8.26 -16.63
N HIS A 22 -9.68 -7.88 -17.84
CA HIS A 22 -10.05 -6.58 -18.39
C HIS A 22 -11.59 -6.53 -18.57
N PRO A 23 -12.29 -5.51 -18.04
CA PRO A 23 -13.75 -5.50 -18.00
C PRO A 23 -14.42 -5.47 -19.39
N LEU A 24 -13.69 -5.07 -20.43
CA LEU A 24 -14.18 -5.04 -21.82
C LEU A 24 -13.65 -6.21 -22.68
N ASP A 25 -12.66 -6.96 -22.21
CA ASP A 25 -12.03 -8.06 -22.96
C ASP A 25 -11.35 -9.07 -22.01
N PRO A 26 -12.14 -9.77 -21.18
CA PRO A 26 -11.61 -10.53 -20.06
C PRO A 26 -10.81 -11.76 -20.48
N ALA A 27 -11.09 -12.34 -21.66
CA ALA A 27 -10.41 -13.55 -22.13
C ALA A 27 -8.98 -13.28 -22.64
N ASN A 28 -8.68 -12.03 -23.06
CA ASN A 28 -7.43 -11.72 -23.75
C ASN A 28 -6.57 -10.66 -23.05
N ARG A 29 -7.13 -9.92 -22.08
CA ARG A 29 -6.45 -8.76 -21.48
C ARG A 29 -6.63 -8.71 -19.97
N TYR A 30 -5.64 -8.13 -19.31
CA TYR A 30 -5.72 -7.76 -17.90
C TYR A 30 -5.84 -6.24 -17.73
N LEU A 31 -6.48 -5.83 -16.64
CA LEU A 31 -6.45 -4.46 -16.14
C LEU A 31 -5.77 -4.46 -14.76
N SER A 32 -4.77 -3.58 -14.59
CA SER A 32 -4.07 -3.41 -13.32
C SER A 32 -4.06 -1.94 -12.93
N HIS A 33 -4.34 -1.63 -11.66
CA HIS A 33 -4.19 -0.29 -11.10
C HIS A 33 -3.33 -0.31 -9.84
N SER A 34 -2.57 0.76 -9.64
CA SER A 34 -1.81 1.00 -8.40
C SER A 34 -2.72 1.50 -7.29
N PHE A 35 -2.28 1.32 -6.05
CA PHE A 35 -2.89 1.97 -4.89
C PHE A 35 -2.58 3.48 -4.86
N VAL A 36 -3.41 4.22 -4.13
CA VAL A 36 -3.17 5.61 -3.74
C VAL A 36 -2.48 5.59 -2.38
N GLU A 37 -1.31 6.22 -2.28
CA GLU A 37 -0.50 6.24 -1.06
C GLU A 37 -0.47 7.67 -0.49
N SER A 38 -0.53 7.80 0.84
CA SER A 38 -0.48 9.08 1.54
C SER A 38 0.40 8.97 2.78
N PRO A 39 1.22 10.01 3.06
CA PRO A 39 2.03 10.05 4.29
C PRO A 39 1.20 10.13 5.57
N ASP A 40 -0.08 10.52 5.49
CA ASP A 40 -0.89 10.87 6.66
C ASP A 40 -1.81 9.74 7.15
N MET A 41 -1.84 8.58 6.47
CA MET A 41 -2.94 7.59 6.59
C MET A 41 -4.31 8.20 6.23
N MET A 42 -4.36 8.81 5.05
CA MET A 42 -5.53 9.51 4.54
C MET A 42 -6.65 8.56 4.09
N ASN A 43 -7.88 8.87 4.49
CA ASN A 43 -9.09 8.32 3.89
C ASN A 43 -9.71 9.34 2.93
N ILE A 44 -10.25 8.86 1.81
CA ILE A 44 -10.88 9.68 0.77
C ILE A 44 -12.35 9.27 0.65
N TYR A 45 -13.25 10.24 0.76
CA TYR A 45 -14.68 10.07 0.61
C TYR A 45 -15.20 11.05 -0.43
N ASN A 46 -16.12 10.62 -1.28
CA ASN A 46 -16.67 11.48 -2.32
C ASN A 46 -18.11 11.11 -2.64
N GLY A 47 -18.78 12.01 -3.35
CA GLY A 47 -20.12 11.79 -3.83
C GLY A 47 -20.62 12.95 -4.67
N ASN A 48 -21.90 12.87 -5.03
CA ASN A 48 -22.61 13.95 -5.70
C ASN A 48 -23.83 14.35 -4.86
N ILE A 49 -24.17 15.63 -4.88
CA ILE A 49 -25.38 16.16 -4.23
C ILE A 49 -26.02 17.27 -5.06
N VAL A 50 -27.33 17.46 -4.95
CA VAL A 50 -28.06 18.52 -5.65
C VAL A 50 -28.44 19.62 -4.66
N LEU A 51 -28.19 20.87 -5.03
CA LEU A 51 -28.54 22.02 -4.20
C LEU A 51 -30.06 22.24 -4.17
N ASN A 52 -30.58 22.56 -2.99
CA ASN A 52 -31.99 22.84 -2.76
C ASN A 52 -32.42 24.23 -3.31
N ALA A 53 -33.67 24.62 -3.06
CA ALA A 53 -34.24 25.91 -3.49
C ALA A 53 -33.47 27.16 -3.01
N LYS A 54 -32.64 27.04 -1.96
CA LYS A 54 -31.79 28.11 -1.43
C LYS A 54 -30.36 28.08 -1.98
N GLY A 55 -30.05 27.14 -2.88
CA GLY A 55 -28.67 26.95 -3.37
C GLY A 55 -27.76 26.29 -2.34
N GLU A 56 -28.32 25.48 -1.45
CA GLU A 56 -27.61 24.83 -0.35
C GLU A 56 -27.78 23.31 -0.38
N ALA A 57 -26.84 22.58 0.20
CA ALA A 57 -27.00 21.16 0.48
C ALA A 57 -26.26 20.77 1.77
N VAL A 58 -26.78 19.77 2.47
CA VAL A 58 -26.14 19.17 3.63
C VAL A 58 -25.74 17.75 3.25
N VAL A 59 -24.45 17.45 3.35
CA VAL A 59 -23.93 16.09 3.18
C VAL A 59 -23.86 15.44 4.55
N THR A 60 -24.42 14.23 4.67
CA THR A 60 -24.38 13.43 5.89
C THR A 60 -23.42 12.26 5.69
N MET A 61 -22.42 12.20 6.55
CA MET A 61 -21.44 11.12 6.62
C MET A 61 -21.97 9.99 7.52
N PRO A 62 -21.46 8.76 7.37
CA PRO A 62 -21.77 7.68 8.28
C PRO A 62 -21.46 8.04 9.74
N ALA A 63 -22.21 7.49 10.70
CA ALA A 63 -22.09 7.84 12.12
C ALA A 63 -20.68 7.64 12.72
N TRP A 64 -19.87 6.75 12.14
CA TRP A 64 -18.50 6.46 12.55
C TRP A 64 -17.45 7.39 11.93
N PHE A 65 -17.83 8.28 11.02
CA PHE A 65 -16.89 9.03 10.19
C PHE A 65 -15.93 9.90 11.02
N GLU A 66 -16.45 10.75 11.90
CA GLU A 66 -15.62 11.58 12.79
C GLU A 66 -14.87 10.76 13.84
N ALA A 67 -15.39 9.59 14.24
CA ALA A 67 -14.69 8.69 15.15
C ALA A 67 -13.45 8.06 14.49
N LEU A 68 -13.47 7.92 13.16
CA LEU A 68 -12.36 7.37 12.38
C LEU A 68 -11.44 8.46 11.81
N ASN A 69 -11.96 9.64 11.49
CA ASN A 69 -11.26 10.67 10.71
C ASN A 69 -11.21 12.03 11.42
N ARG A 70 -10.11 12.76 11.21
CA ARG A 70 -9.90 14.16 11.65
C ARG A 70 -9.20 14.96 10.55
N GLU A 71 -8.97 16.26 10.79
CA GLU A 71 -8.18 17.13 9.89
C GLU A 71 -8.72 17.14 8.45
N PHE A 72 -9.97 17.58 8.31
CA PHE A 72 -10.71 17.47 7.06
C PHE A 72 -10.24 18.47 6.00
N ARG A 73 -10.21 18.02 4.74
CA ARG A 73 -10.03 18.89 3.57
C ARG A 73 -11.16 18.66 2.57
N TYR A 74 -11.55 19.70 1.85
CA TYR A 74 -12.72 19.71 0.99
C TYR A 74 -12.35 20.09 -0.44
N GLN A 75 -12.95 19.43 -1.41
CA GLN A 75 -12.95 19.85 -2.81
C GLN A 75 -14.38 19.79 -3.34
N LEU A 76 -14.82 20.87 -3.99
CA LEU A 76 -16.16 20.99 -4.57
C LEU A 76 -16.05 21.29 -6.06
N THR A 77 -16.89 20.67 -6.86
CA THR A 77 -16.96 20.92 -8.32
C THR A 77 -18.41 21.04 -8.74
N ALA A 78 -18.78 22.20 -9.29
CA ALA A 78 -20.09 22.39 -9.91
C ALA A 78 -20.15 21.66 -11.25
N LEU A 79 -21.24 20.92 -11.49
CA LEU A 79 -21.44 20.16 -12.72
C LEU A 79 -22.49 20.84 -13.61
N GLY A 80 -22.22 20.89 -14.92
CA GLY A 80 -23.12 21.41 -15.94
C GLY A 80 -23.11 22.94 -16.13
N ALA A 81 -22.70 23.71 -15.11
CA ALA A 81 -22.50 25.15 -15.22
C ALA A 81 -21.47 25.65 -14.18
N PRO A 82 -20.80 26.80 -14.42
CA PRO A 82 -19.90 27.40 -13.43
C PRO A 82 -20.62 27.74 -12.11
N GLY A 83 -19.94 27.45 -10.99
CA GLY A 83 -20.38 27.81 -9.63
C GLY A 83 -19.38 28.76 -8.96
N PRO A 84 -19.26 30.02 -9.40
CA PRO A 84 -18.20 30.94 -8.94
C PRO A 84 -18.29 31.28 -7.44
N ASN A 85 -19.46 31.14 -6.84
CA ASN A 85 -19.71 31.43 -5.43
C ASN A 85 -19.85 30.15 -4.59
N LEU A 86 -19.42 28.98 -5.09
CA LEU A 86 -19.56 27.70 -4.37
C LEU A 86 -18.57 27.61 -3.20
N TYR A 87 -19.04 27.30 -1.99
CA TYR A 87 -18.17 27.11 -0.81
C TYR A 87 -18.75 26.11 0.19
N VAL A 88 -17.89 25.67 1.12
CA VAL A 88 -18.29 24.93 2.32
C VAL A 88 -18.80 25.93 3.35
N ALA A 89 -20.11 25.96 3.58
CA ALA A 89 -20.78 26.88 4.50
C ALA A 89 -20.67 26.46 5.96
N ALA A 90 -20.46 25.18 6.22
CA ALA A 90 -20.16 24.66 7.55
C ALA A 90 -19.25 23.44 7.38
N GLU A 91 -18.11 23.45 8.07
CA GLU A 91 -17.21 22.31 8.16
C GLU A 91 -17.89 21.14 8.90
N ILE A 92 -17.30 19.94 8.75
CA ILE A 92 -17.82 18.73 9.38
C ILE A 92 -17.92 18.90 10.89
N LYS A 93 -19.15 18.72 11.38
CA LYS A 93 -19.48 18.58 12.79
C LYS A 93 -20.73 17.73 12.93
N GLY A 94 -20.72 16.74 13.82
CA GLY A 94 -21.84 15.82 13.99
C GLY A 94 -22.11 15.00 12.73
N ASN A 95 -21.04 14.58 12.04
CA ASN A 95 -21.01 13.83 10.80
C ASN A 95 -21.73 14.53 9.64
N THR A 96 -21.83 15.86 9.64
CA THR A 96 -22.45 16.61 8.55
C THR A 96 -21.62 17.82 8.17
N PHE A 97 -21.60 18.18 6.89
CA PHE A 97 -21.09 19.47 6.42
C PHE A 97 -22.07 20.10 5.42
N LYS A 98 -21.99 21.42 5.29
CA LYS A 98 -22.90 22.19 4.45
C LYS A 98 -22.17 22.80 3.26
N ILE A 99 -22.76 22.69 2.08
CA ILE A 99 -22.35 23.38 0.86
C ILE A 99 -23.35 24.49 0.57
N ALA A 100 -22.89 25.66 0.12
CA ALA A 100 -23.76 26.76 -0.27
C ALA A 100 -23.17 27.59 -1.43
N GLY A 101 -23.95 28.58 -1.86
CA GLY A 101 -23.54 29.60 -2.84
C GLY A 101 -23.65 29.17 -4.30
N GLY A 102 -24.20 27.98 -4.57
CA GLY A 102 -24.58 27.58 -5.93
C GLY A 102 -26.01 27.99 -6.29
N LYS A 103 -26.39 27.76 -7.55
CA LYS A 103 -27.78 27.97 -7.99
C LYS A 103 -28.65 26.78 -7.56
N PRO A 104 -29.95 26.99 -7.29
CA PRO A 104 -30.88 25.90 -7.03
C PRO A 104 -30.85 24.83 -8.13
N GLY A 105 -30.90 23.56 -7.75
CA GLY A 105 -30.88 22.43 -8.68
C GLY A 105 -29.51 22.12 -9.29
N THR A 106 -28.46 22.90 -9.02
CA THR A 106 -27.11 22.57 -9.47
C THR A 106 -26.62 21.29 -8.78
N LYS A 107 -26.06 20.38 -9.57
CA LYS A 107 -25.39 19.18 -9.07
C LYS A 107 -23.92 19.50 -8.74
N ILE A 108 -23.49 19.13 -7.55
CA ILE A 108 -22.14 19.32 -7.04
C ILE A 108 -21.50 17.95 -6.83
N SER A 109 -20.30 17.76 -7.38
CA SER A 109 -19.39 16.68 -6.97
C SER A 109 -18.56 17.18 -5.79
N TRP A 110 -18.45 16.37 -4.75
CA TRP A 110 -17.70 16.71 -3.55
C TRP A 110 -16.71 15.60 -3.21
N GLN A 111 -15.58 16.00 -2.65
CA GLN A 111 -14.61 15.12 -2.01
C GLN A 111 -14.26 15.69 -0.64
N VAL A 112 -14.21 14.80 0.34
CA VAL A 112 -13.68 15.05 1.67
C VAL A 112 -12.54 14.08 1.91
N THR A 113 -11.41 14.60 2.38
CA THR A 113 -10.33 13.76 2.90
C THR A 113 -10.21 13.95 4.41
N GLY A 114 -9.68 12.94 5.10
CA GLY A 114 -9.43 12.99 6.53
C GLY A 114 -8.30 12.07 6.95
N VAL A 115 -7.57 12.48 7.99
CA VAL A 115 -6.50 11.71 8.63
C VAL A 115 -7.13 10.69 9.56
N ARG A 116 -6.87 9.39 9.33
CA ARG A 116 -7.38 8.31 10.18
C ARG A 116 -6.86 8.46 11.62
N HIS A 117 -7.67 8.24 12.66
CA HIS A 117 -7.26 8.43 14.06
C HIS A 117 -7.88 7.50 15.11
N ASP A 118 -8.39 6.34 14.73
CA ASP A 118 -8.80 5.34 15.74
C ASP A 118 -7.60 4.85 16.58
N ALA A 119 -7.90 4.12 17.66
CA ALA A 119 -6.92 3.66 18.64
C ALA A 119 -5.72 2.94 18.02
N TYR A 120 -5.96 2.08 17.01
CA TYR A 120 -4.87 1.36 16.36
C TYR A 120 -4.00 2.30 15.53
N ALA A 121 -4.61 3.20 14.75
CA ALA A 121 -3.89 4.16 13.92
C ALA A 121 -3.04 5.13 14.75
N ASN A 122 -3.52 5.57 15.91
CA ASN A 122 -2.72 6.44 16.79
C ASN A 122 -1.58 5.69 17.48
N ALA A 123 -1.76 4.43 17.85
CA ALA A 123 -0.72 3.62 18.48
C ALA A 123 0.35 3.12 17.49
N HIS A 124 0.01 2.98 16.20
CA HIS A 124 0.86 2.39 15.17
C HIS A 124 0.96 3.28 13.93
N ARG A 125 1.27 4.55 14.13
CA ARG A 125 1.53 5.47 13.01
C ARG A 125 2.70 4.97 12.18
N ILE A 126 2.55 5.02 10.86
CA ILE A 126 3.65 4.75 9.93
C ILE A 126 4.60 5.95 9.99
N PRO A 127 5.87 5.74 10.35
CA PRO A 127 6.87 6.79 10.30
C PRO A 127 7.02 7.32 8.87
N LEU A 128 6.99 8.64 8.71
CA LEU A 128 7.12 9.27 7.40
C LEU A 128 8.54 9.10 6.83
N GLU A 129 9.53 9.31 7.70
CA GLU A 129 10.94 9.19 7.38
C GLU A 129 11.65 8.51 8.56
N GLU A 130 12.55 7.59 8.24
CA GLU A 130 13.40 6.90 9.21
C GLU A 130 14.80 6.76 8.66
N ASP A 131 15.77 6.95 9.53
CA ASP A 131 17.15 6.60 9.24
C ASP A 131 17.29 5.08 9.14
N LYS A 132 17.98 4.60 8.10
CA LYS A 132 18.45 3.21 8.06
C LYS A 132 19.35 2.94 9.27
N THR A 133 19.28 1.74 9.83
CA THR A 133 20.03 1.36 11.03
C THR A 133 21.22 0.45 10.70
N GLY A 134 22.29 0.56 11.48
CA GLY A 134 23.47 -0.31 11.36
C GLY A 134 24.01 -0.46 9.93
N ASP A 135 24.22 -1.71 9.53
CA ASP A 135 24.80 -2.10 8.23
C ASP A 135 23.86 -1.84 7.04
N GLU A 136 22.61 -1.42 7.29
CA GLU A 136 21.70 -1.02 6.21
C GLU A 136 22.04 0.36 5.64
N ARG A 137 22.73 1.22 6.41
CA ARG A 137 23.17 2.52 5.90
C ARG A 137 24.13 2.31 4.73
N GLY A 138 23.88 3.01 3.62
CA GLY A 138 24.65 2.87 2.39
C GLY A 138 24.21 1.71 1.48
N THR A 139 23.20 0.95 1.86
CA THR A 139 22.62 -0.15 1.06
C THR A 139 21.27 0.24 0.44
N TYR A 140 20.74 -0.59 -0.47
CA TYR A 140 19.49 -0.35 -1.20
C TYR A 140 18.55 -1.56 -1.06
N LEU A 141 17.24 -1.30 -1.07
CA LEU A 141 16.23 -2.37 -1.18
C LEU A 141 16.23 -3.00 -2.58
N HIS A 142 16.45 -2.17 -3.61
CA HIS A 142 16.48 -2.55 -5.03
C HIS A 142 17.68 -1.85 -5.72
N PRO A 143 18.93 -2.32 -5.53
CA PRO A 143 20.14 -1.66 -6.08
C PRO A 143 20.09 -1.40 -7.58
N GLU A 144 19.51 -2.32 -8.35
CA GLU A 144 19.36 -2.26 -9.79
C GLU A 144 18.56 -1.03 -10.25
N ALA A 145 17.56 -0.61 -9.46
CA ALA A 145 16.77 0.58 -9.75
C ALA A 145 17.60 1.88 -9.66
N PHE A 146 18.78 1.83 -9.03
CA PHE A 146 19.72 2.94 -8.88
C PHE A 146 21.03 2.72 -9.66
N GLY A 147 21.08 1.73 -10.56
CA GLY A 147 22.28 1.39 -11.32
C GLY A 147 23.45 0.88 -10.44
N GLN A 148 23.15 0.39 -9.23
CA GLN A 148 24.15 -0.11 -8.29
C GLN A 148 24.32 -1.64 -8.44
N PRO A 149 25.50 -2.18 -8.11
CA PRO A 149 25.70 -3.63 -8.14
C PRO A 149 24.83 -4.31 -7.07
N ALA A 150 24.45 -5.56 -7.33
CA ALA A 150 23.63 -6.37 -6.42
C ALA A 150 24.23 -6.45 -5.00
N THR A 151 25.56 -6.39 -4.86
CA THR A 151 26.27 -6.40 -3.58
C THR A 151 25.93 -5.24 -2.65
N LYS A 152 25.34 -4.14 -3.16
CA LYS A 152 24.81 -3.06 -2.32
C LYS A 152 23.37 -3.30 -1.86
N GLY A 153 22.81 -4.49 -2.08
CA GLY A 153 21.50 -4.88 -1.58
C GLY A 153 21.47 -5.03 -0.06
N VAL A 154 20.39 -4.58 0.59
CA VAL A 154 20.23 -4.73 2.05
C VAL A 154 20.23 -6.20 2.48
N THR A 155 19.79 -7.11 1.61
CA THR A 155 19.85 -8.55 1.86
C THR A 155 21.27 -9.09 1.90
N HIS A 156 22.21 -8.51 1.11
CA HIS A 156 23.63 -8.85 1.17
C HIS A 156 24.30 -8.30 2.42
N ALA A 157 23.96 -7.07 2.84
CA ALA A 157 24.49 -6.49 4.07
C ALA A 157 24.04 -7.23 5.34
N ARG A 158 22.86 -7.86 5.31
CA ARG A 158 22.34 -8.70 6.40
C ARG A 158 22.92 -10.13 6.42
N GLN A 159 23.71 -10.56 5.43
CA GLN A 159 24.40 -11.85 5.48
C GLN A 159 25.69 -11.70 6.30
N PRO A 160 25.89 -12.49 7.38
CA PRO A 160 27.19 -12.53 8.03
C PRO A 160 28.23 -12.99 7.00
N ALA A 161 29.41 -12.37 7.03
CA ALA A 161 30.54 -12.78 6.19
C ALA A 161 30.66 -14.29 6.23
N ALA A 162 30.44 -14.95 5.09
CA ALA A 162 30.66 -16.39 4.98
C ALA A 162 32.07 -16.67 5.50
N THR A 163 32.18 -17.42 6.58
CA THR A 163 33.46 -17.88 7.10
C THR A 163 34.22 -18.51 5.94
N PRO A 164 35.48 -18.14 5.65
CA PRO A 164 36.23 -18.74 4.56
C PRO A 164 36.24 -20.25 4.75
N GLN A 165 35.57 -20.96 3.84
CA GLN A 165 35.52 -22.41 3.87
C GLN A 165 36.95 -22.90 3.62
N GLN A 166 37.57 -23.49 4.65
CA GLN A 166 38.90 -24.11 4.54
C GLN A 166 38.87 -25.15 3.41
N PRO A 167 39.94 -25.28 2.59
CA PRO A 167 39.98 -26.26 1.52
C PRO A 167 39.80 -27.67 2.09
N ALA A 168 38.91 -28.45 1.47
CA ALA A 168 38.68 -29.84 1.83
C ALA A 168 39.97 -30.65 1.70
N ALA A 169 40.33 -31.37 2.77
CA ALA A 169 41.45 -32.30 2.79
C ALA A 169 41.21 -33.45 1.79
N GLU A 170 42.20 -33.71 0.94
CA GLU A 170 42.25 -34.85 0.03
C GLU A 170 42.14 -36.16 0.83
N THR A 171 41.13 -36.98 0.52
CA THR A 171 41.00 -38.32 1.07
C THR A 171 41.69 -39.32 0.13
N SER A 172 42.77 -39.92 0.63
CA SER A 172 43.51 -41.01 0.00
C SER A 172 42.61 -42.23 -0.26
N LYS A 173 42.67 -42.78 -1.48
CA LYS A 173 42.01 -44.04 -1.84
C LYS A 173 42.86 -45.22 -1.38
N GLU A 174 42.40 -45.96 -0.38
CA GLU A 174 42.95 -47.27 -0.05
C GLU A 174 42.11 -48.36 -0.74
N THR A 175 42.76 -49.14 -1.60
CA THR A 175 42.15 -50.19 -2.43
C THR A 175 42.20 -51.50 -1.65
N THR A 176 41.05 -52.10 -1.32
CA THR A 176 41.01 -53.48 -0.79
C THR A 176 40.41 -54.41 -1.84
N ALA A 177 41.24 -55.32 -2.34
CA ALA A 177 40.88 -56.35 -3.30
C ALA A 177 40.11 -57.50 -2.64
N VAL A 178 38.93 -57.83 -3.18
CA VAL A 178 38.14 -59.01 -2.77
C VAL A 178 38.60 -60.23 -3.57
N LYS A 179 39.17 -61.23 -2.88
CA LYS A 179 39.45 -62.56 -3.44
C LYS A 179 38.15 -63.35 -3.52
N ARG A 180 37.89 -63.89 -4.72
CA ARG A 180 36.83 -64.86 -5.03
C ARG A 180 37.14 -66.21 -4.38
N THR A 181 36.12 -66.90 -3.89
CA THR A 181 36.13 -68.37 -3.82
C THR A 181 34.72 -68.86 -4.09
N ALA A 182 34.62 -69.79 -5.03
CA ALA A 182 33.39 -70.39 -5.49
C ALA A 182 33.22 -71.79 -4.89
N THR A 183 31.97 -72.27 -5.00
CA THR A 183 31.53 -73.68 -5.13
C THR A 183 31.05 -74.40 -3.86
N GLY A 184 29.83 -74.94 -3.94
CA GLY A 184 29.37 -76.07 -3.12
C GLY A 184 27.85 -76.19 -2.96
N GLN A 185 27.23 -77.07 -3.76
CA GLN A 185 25.85 -77.59 -3.61
C GLN A 185 25.65 -78.21 -2.21
N GLN A 186 24.46 -78.20 -1.59
CA GLN A 186 23.19 -78.84 -1.95
C GLN A 186 22.02 -78.17 -1.23
#